data_AF-A0A0N1DYF2-F1
#
_entry.id   AF-A0A0N1DYF2-F1
#
_cell.length_a   1.000
_cell.length_b   1.000
_cell.length_c   1.000
_cell.angle_alpha   90.00
_cell.angle_beta   90.00
_cell.angle_gamma   90.00
#
_symmetry.space_group_name_H-M   'P 1'
#
loop_
_entity.id
_entity.type
_entity.pdbx_description
1 polymer ?
#
loop_
_entity_poly.entity_id
_entity_poly.type
_entity_poly.pdbx_seq_one_letter_code
_entity_poly.pdbx_strand_id
1 'polypeptide(L)'
;MDDNKDSIKLLIASALLLVFLVLYIKFSDTAILNKDMLKNLKYTTGTILTDRFYSKSTGDGYDYEFYTQKGIKEPHVDGNFIKGRKYLVVYDSVNIKNGFMILDDYDITDSLRKKNINEKEGWSIDKIPFGFDKRRLNEEVTGSIIEATK
;
A
#
# COMPACT_ATOMS: atom_id res chain seq x y z
N MET A 1 10.92 -9.53 52.18
CA MET A 1 10.88 -8.20 51.52
C MET A 1 11.42 -8.28 50.09
N ASP A 2 11.26 -9.43 49.40
CA ASP A 2 11.86 -9.73 48.09
C ASP A 2 10.79 -9.96 47.01
N ASP A 3 9.65 -10.57 47.37
CA ASP A 3 8.51 -10.82 46.46
C ASP A 3 8.00 -9.59 45.70
N ASN A 4 8.02 -8.41 46.32
CA ASN A 4 7.56 -7.18 45.69
C ASN A 4 8.50 -6.75 44.55
N LYS A 5 9.81 -6.98 44.69
CA LYS A 5 10.80 -6.57 43.70
C LYS A 5 10.71 -7.42 42.44
N ASP A 6 10.45 -8.71 42.58
CA ASP A 6 10.29 -9.62 41.45
C ASP A 6 8.94 -9.46 40.76
N SER A 7 7.88 -9.19 41.54
CA SER A 7 6.57 -8.83 40.99
C SER A 7 6.63 -7.53 40.17
N ILE A 8 7.37 -6.52 40.64
CA ILE A 8 7.58 -5.26 39.91
C ILE A 8 8.37 -5.49 38.60
N LYS A 9 9.44 -6.30 38.62
CA LYS A 9 10.20 -6.63 37.40
C LYS A 9 9.33 -7.35 36.37
N LEU A 10 8.47 -8.28 36.81
CA LEU A 10 7.56 -9.02 35.94
C LEU A 10 6.53 -8.09 35.28
N LEU A 11 5.99 -7.13 36.04
CA LEU A 11 5.09 -6.09 35.53
C LEU A 11 5.76 -5.16 34.51
N ILE A 12 7.02 -4.77 34.75
CA ILE A 12 7.77 -3.94 33.79
C ILE A 12 8.07 -4.72 32.51
N ALA A 13 8.46 -5.99 32.62
CA ALA A 13 8.74 -6.84 31.46
C ALA A 13 7.48 -7.09 30.62
N SER A 14 6.32 -7.32 31.26
CA SER A 14 5.07 -7.50 30.54
C SER A 14 4.60 -6.22 29.85
N ALA A 15 4.77 -5.06 30.49
CA ALA A 15 4.47 -3.76 29.87
C ALA A 15 5.37 -3.47 28.65
N LEU A 16 6.67 -3.77 28.73
CA LEU A 16 7.60 -3.62 27.60
C LEU A 16 7.25 -4.55 26.44
N LEU A 17 6.87 -5.80 26.73
CA LEU A 17 6.41 -6.75 25.71
C LEU A 17 5.15 -6.24 25.00
N LEU A 18 4.21 -5.66 25.75
CA LEU A 18 2.96 -5.11 25.23
C LEU A 18 3.21 -3.89 24.33
N VAL A 19 4.11 -2.99 24.75
CA VAL A 19 4.54 -1.85 23.93
C VAL A 19 5.24 -2.34 22.66
N PHE A 20 6.14 -3.32 22.76
CA PHE A 20 6.81 -3.90 21.58
C PHE A 20 5.81 -4.56 20.62
N LEU A 21 4.82 -5.28 21.14
CA LEU A 21 3.77 -5.92 20.33
C LEU A 21 2.92 -4.87 19.60
N VAL A 22 2.53 -3.79 20.27
CA VAL A 22 1.78 -2.68 19.66
C VAL A 22 2.62 -1.98 18.59
N LEU A 23 3.91 -1.76 18.82
CA LEU A 23 4.83 -1.19 17.82
C LEU A 23 5.03 -2.14 16.64
N TYR A 24 5.14 -3.45 16.88
CA TYR A 24 5.28 -4.48 15.84
C TYR A 24 4.06 -4.52 14.93
N ILE A 25 2.85 -4.49 15.50
CA ILE A 25 1.58 -4.45 14.75
C ILE A 25 1.45 -3.14 13.97
N LYS A 26 1.87 -1.99 14.53
CA LYS A 26 1.83 -0.71 13.80
C LYS A 26 2.82 -0.63 12.64
N PHE A 27 3.97 -1.29 12.75
CA PHE A 27 4.98 -1.32 11.67
C PHE A 27 4.64 -2.32 10.55
N SER A 28 3.75 -3.29 10.77
CA SER A 28 3.47 -4.31 9.76
C SER A 28 2.60 -3.84 8.60
N ASP A 29 1.91 -2.70 8.73
CA ASP A 29 0.90 -2.24 7.77
C ASP A 29 1.25 -0.94 7.02
N THR A 30 2.37 -0.29 7.34
CA THR A 30 2.89 0.79 6.49
C THR A 30 3.50 0.19 5.23
N ALA A 31 3.03 0.63 4.06
CA ALA A 31 3.60 0.26 2.78
C ALA A 31 5.07 0.75 2.72
N ILE A 32 6.00 -0.12 3.10
CA ILE A 32 7.44 0.20 3.02
C ILE A 32 7.80 0.18 1.53
N LEU A 33 7.94 1.35 0.93
CA LEU A 33 8.50 1.48 -0.41
C LEU A 33 10.01 1.24 -0.32
N ASN A 34 10.47 0.17 -0.97
CA ASN A 34 11.89 -0.22 -0.98
C ASN A 34 12.44 -0.20 -2.40
N LYS A 35 13.70 0.25 -2.60
CA LYS A 35 14.38 0.22 -3.90
C LYS A 35 14.40 -1.16 -4.56
N ASP A 36 14.36 -2.25 -3.78
CA ASP A 36 14.29 -3.61 -4.31
C ASP A 36 13.01 -3.88 -5.10
N MET A 37 11.92 -3.14 -4.85
CA MET A 37 10.68 -3.27 -5.62
C MET A 37 10.88 -2.94 -7.10
N LEU A 38 11.83 -2.05 -7.44
CA LEU A 38 12.15 -1.63 -8.81
C LEU A 38 12.48 -2.83 -9.72
N LYS A 39 13.03 -3.91 -9.16
CA LYS A 39 13.44 -5.12 -9.91
C LYS A 39 12.25 -5.97 -10.37
N ASN A 40 11.13 -5.89 -9.66
CA ASN A 40 9.96 -6.78 -9.83
C ASN A 40 8.65 -6.01 -9.98
N LEU A 41 8.73 -4.75 -10.43
CA LEU A 41 7.59 -3.86 -10.61
C LEU A 41 6.51 -4.48 -11.50
N LYS A 42 5.30 -4.55 -10.96
CA LYS A 42 4.08 -4.78 -11.74
C LYS A 42 3.03 -3.77 -11.38
N TYR A 43 2.07 -3.65 -12.29
CA TYR A 43 0.97 -2.74 -12.22
C TYR A 43 -0.34 -3.52 -12.17
N THR A 44 -1.28 -3.09 -11.37
CA THR A 44 -2.60 -3.68 -11.24
C THR A 44 -3.62 -2.58 -10.99
N THR A 45 -4.86 -2.97 -10.75
CA THR A 45 -5.96 -2.04 -10.47
C THR A 45 -6.26 -2.03 -8.98
N GLY A 46 -6.41 -0.83 -8.42
CA GLY A 46 -6.93 -0.62 -7.06
C GLY A 46 -8.25 0.14 -7.08
N THR A 47 -9.19 -0.23 -6.22
CA THR A 47 -10.51 0.40 -6.11
C THR A 47 -10.59 1.19 -4.81
N ILE A 48 -10.99 2.46 -4.90
CA ILE A 48 -11.18 3.32 -3.72
C ILE A 48 -12.50 2.96 -3.03
N LEU A 49 -12.42 2.61 -1.74
CA LEU A 49 -13.54 2.12 -0.95
C LEU A 49 -14.25 3.22 -0.16
N THR A 50 -13.51 4.23 0.32
CA THR A 50 -14.03 5.26 1.21
C THR A 50 -14.01 6.65 0.59
N ASP A 51 -14.78 7.56 1.19
CA ASP A 51 -14.64 9.00 0.96
C ASP A 51 -13.54 9.53 1.88
N ARG A 52 -12.89 10.65 1.51
CA ARG A 52 -11.76 11.23 2.24
C ARG A 52 -12.00 11.44 3.74
N PHE A 53 -13.21 11.88 4.08
CA PHE A 53 -13.62 12.23 5.44
C PHE A 53 -14.26 11.05 6.19
N TYR A 54 -13.98 9.82 5.74
CA TYR A 54 -14.47 8.63 6.43
C TYR A 54 -13.73 8.48 7.78
N SER A 55 -14.46 8.71 8.86
CA SER A 55 -13.99 8.64 10.25
C SER A 55 -13.54 7.22 10.64
N LYS A 56 -12.30 6.86 10.33
CA LYS A 56 -11.59 5.73 10.94
C LYS A 56 -10.52 6.22 11.91
N SER A 57 -10.10 5.34 12.81
CA SER A 57 -9.00 5.60 13.77
C SER A 57 -7.63 5.83 13.13
N THR A 58 -7.52 5.68 11.81
CA THR A 58 -6.30 5.84 11.01
C THR A 58 -6.05 7.27 10.54
N GLY A 59 -7.04 8.16 10.64
CA GLY A 59 -6.95 9.56 10.19
C GLY A 59 -7.77 9.83 8.92
N ASP A 60 -7.68 11.07 8.43
CA ASP A 60 -8.23 11.47 7.13
C ASP A 60 -7.45 10.76 6.01
N GLY A 61 -8.14 10.31 4.96
CA GLY A 61 -7.50 9.58 3.86
C GLY A 61 -8.46 8.64 3.16
N TYR A 62 -7.94 7.78 2.31
CA TYR A 62 -8.70 6.86 1.49
C TYR A 62 -8.27 5.42 1.75
N ASP A 63 -9.23 4.56 2.00
CA ASP A 63 -9.03 3.12 1.95
C ASP A 63 -9.20 2.66 0.51
N TYR A 64 -8.33 1.76 0.07
CA TYR A 64 -8.46 1.14 -1.25
C TYR A 64 -8.17 -0.35 -1.16
N GLU A 65 -8.76 -1.13 -2.07
CA GLU A 65 -8.45 -2.55 -2.21
C GLU A 65 -7.75 -2.83 -3.54
N PHE A 66 -6.85 -3.81 -3.56
CA PHE A 66 -6.29 -4.33 -4.80
C PHE A 66 -5.91 -5.80 -4.69
N TYR A 67 -5.89 -6.48 -5.84
CA TYR A 67 -5.55 -7.90 -5.93
C TYR A 67 -4.05 -8.11 -6.19
N THR A 68 -3.49 -9.04 -5.42
CA THR A 68 -2.15 -9.61 -5.67
C THR A 68 -2.26 -11.12 -5.85
N GLN A 69 -1.20 -11.76 -6.33
CA GLN A 69 -1.14 -13.24 -6.38
C GLN A 69 -1.29 -13.90 -5.00
N LYS A 70 -1.04 -13.15 -3.91
CA LYS A 70 -1.10 -13.63 -2.53
C LYS A 70 -2.42 -13.27 -1.83
N GLY A 71 -3.39 -12.68 -2.55
CA GLY A 71 -4.69 -12.27 -2.02
C GLY A 71 -4.97 -10.78 -2.14
N ILE A 72 -6.05 -10.33 -1.49
CA ILE A 72 -6.50 -8.94 -1.45
C ILE A 72 -5.70 -8.17 -0.41
N LYS A 73 -5.44 -6.89 -0.70
CA LYS A 73 -4.84 -5.92 0.22
C LYS A 73 -5.78 -4.73 0.37
N GLU A 74 -5.95 -4.23 1.60
CA GLU A 74 -6.81 -3.10 1.96
C GLU A 74 -6.04 -1.99 2.69
N PRO A 75 -5.06 -1.36 2.04
CA PRO A 75 -4.30 -0.24 2.61
C PRO A 75 -5.09 1.08 2.73
N HIS A 76 -4.52 1.97 3.54
CA HIS A 76 -4.95 3.36 3.72
C HIS A 76 -3.90 4.32 3.13
N VAL A 77 -4.33 5.37 2.45
CA VAL A 77 -3.43 6.31 1.76
C VAL A 77 -3.98 7.74 1.70
N ASP A 78 -3.07 8.71 1.68
CA ASP A 78 -3.37 10.10 1.37
C ASP A 78 -3.24 10.38 -0.13
N GLY A 79 -4.05 11.31 -0.65
CA GLY A 79 -3.99 11.72 -2.05
C GLY A 79 -5.30 12.32 -2.54
N ASN A 80 -5.44 12.48 -3.85
CA ASN A 80 -6.66 13.02 -4.46
C ASN A 80 -7.46 11.93 -5.18
N PHE A 81 -8.21 11.15 -4.39
CA PHE A 81 -8.97 10.02 -4.90
C PHE A 81 -10.48 10.30 -4.93
N ILE A 82 -11.18 9.56 -5.78
CA ILE A 82 -12.64 9.55 -5.89
C ILE A 82 -13.15 8.16 -5.53
N LYS A 83 -14.07 8.08 -4.55
CA LYS A 83 -14.68 6.82 -4.12
C LYS A 83 -15.32 6.06 -5.29
N GLY A 84 -15.12 4.74 -5.30
CA GLY A 84 -15.63 3.83 -6.32
C GLY A 84 -14.86 3.88 -7.64
N ARG A 85 -13.90 4.79 -7.80
CA ARG A 85 -13.02 4.84 -8.98
C ARG A 85 -11.82 3.91 -8.81
N LYS A 86 -11.24 3.56 -9.95
CA LYS A 86 -10.15 2.61 -10.08
C LYS A 86 -8.89 3.32 -10.56
N TYR A 87 -7.80 3.11 -9.84
CA TYR A 87 -6.51 3.73 -10.11
C TYR A 87 -5.44 2.68 -10.32
N LEU A 88 -4.35 3.09 -10.96
CA LEU A 88 -3.19 2.23 -11.14
C LEU A 88 -2.49 2.01 -9.81
N VAL A 89 -2.27 0.74 -9.46
CA VAL A 89 -1.47 0.34 -8.31
C VAL A 89 -0.17 -0.27 -8.80
N VAL A 90 0.94 0.20 -8.28
CA VAL A 90 2.27 -0.36 -8.49
C VAL A 90 2.67 -1.19 -7.28
N TYR A 91 3.28 -2.35 -7.50
CA TYR A 91 3.68 -3.25 -6.41
C TYR A 91 4.86 -4.15 -6.80
N ASP A 92 5.60 -4.65 -5.79
CA ASP A 92 6.56 -5.74 -5.98
C ASP A 92 5.82 -7.07 -6.16
N SER A 93 5.90 -7.63 -7.36
CA SER A 93 5.19 -8.86 -7.70
C SER A 93 5.78 -10.15 -7.10
N VAL A 94 7.02 -10.11 -6.61
CA VAL A 94 7.70 -11.25 -5.96
C VAL A 94 7.53 -11.17 -4.44
N ASN A 95 7.77 -10.00 -3.87
CA ASN A 95 7.68 -9.76 -2.44
C ASN A 95 6.94 -8.46 -2.11
N ILE A 96 5.63 -8.55 -1.90
CA ILE A 96 4.77 -7.42 -1.52
C ILE A 96 5.25 -6.63 -0.29
N LYS A 97 6.08 -7.23 0.58
CA LYS A 97 6.70 -6.52 1.72
C LYS A 97 7.70 -5.45 1.29
N ASN A 98 8.19 -5.49 0.05
CA ASN A 98 9.06 -4.47 -0.54
C ASN A 98 8.27 -3.24 -0.99
N GLY A 99 6.94 -3.28 -0.93
CA GLY A 99 6.09 -2.10 -1.11
C GLY A 99 5.06 -2.23 -2.21
N PHE A 100 4.09 -1.33 -2.10
CA PHE A 100 3.07 -1.05 -3.09
C PHE A 100 2.62 0.40 -2.93
N MET A 101 2.06 0.99 -3.98
CA MET A 101 1.56 2.36 -3.99
C MET A 101 0.44 2.48 -5.02
N ILE A 102 -0.60 3.22 -4.69
CA ILE A 102 -1.65 3.63 -5.63
C ILE A 102 -1.34 5.05 -6.13
N LEU A 103 -1.58 5.31 -7.41
CA LEU A 103 -1.19 6.57 -8.06
C LEU A 103 -2.45 7.38 -8.37
N ASP A 104 -2.64 8.53 -7.70
CA ASP A 104 -3.84 9.36 -7.82
C ASP A 104 -3.96 10.09 -9.16
N ASP A 105 -2.84 10.37 -9.82
CA ASP A 105 -2.80 10.91 -11.19
C ASP A 105 -3.24 9.90 -12.27
N TYR A 106 -3.35 8.61 -11.93
CA TYR A 106 -3.61 7.52 -12.88
C TYR A 106 -4.97 6.85 -12.65
N ASP A 107 -6.04 7.62 -12.79
CA ASP A 107 -7.42 7.11 -12.86
C ASP A 107 -7.63 6.33 -14.17
N ILE A 108 -7.87 5.02 -14.03
CA ILE A 108 -8.00 4.09 -15.16
C ILE A 108 -9.42 3.56 -15.32
N THR A 109 -10.38 4.08 -14.53
CA THR A 109 -11.77 3.60 -14.47
C THR A 109 -12.42 3.53 -15.85
N ASP A 110 -12.36 4.62 -16.61
CA ASP A 110 -13.02 4.73 -17.91
C ASP A 110 -12.28 3.89 -18.99
N SER A 111 -10.96 3.79 -18.87
CA SER A 111 -10.12 2.96 -19.73
C SER A 111 -10.43 1.46 -19.56
N LEU A 112 -10.59 1.00 -18.32
CA LEU A 112 -10.98 -0.37 -18.00
C LEU A 112 -12.37 -0.69 -18.55
N ARG A 113 -13.36 0.19 -18.33
CA ARG A 113 -14.73 0.03 -18.83
C ARG A 113 -14.77 -0.08 -20.36
N LYS A 114 -14.03 0.77 -21.06
CA LYS A 114 -13.99 0.78 -22.53
C LYS A 114 -13.43 -0.51 -23.14
N LYS A 115 -12.47 -1.14 -22.45
CA LYS A 115 -11.72 -2.28 -22.99
C LYS A 115 -12.14 -3.64 -22.43
N ASN A 116 -13.11 -3.67 -21.51
CA ASN A 116 -13.62 -4.90 -20.87
C ASN A 116 -12.49 -5.79 -20.29
N ILE A 117 -11.52 -5.16 -19.62
CA ILE A 117 -10.31 -5.82 -19.10
C ILE A 117 -10.64 -6.52 -17.77
N ASN A 118 -10.13 -7.74 -17.61
CA ASN A 118 -10.18 -8.46 -16.33
C ASN A 118 -9.01 -8.00 -15.43
N GLU A 119 -9.34 -7.56 -14.22
CA GLU A 119 -8.44 -6.84 -13.30
C GLU A 119 -7.53 -7.75 -12.45
N LYS A 120 -7.59 -9.06 -12.66
CA LYS A 120 -6.92 -10.05 -11.80
C LYS A 120 -5.45 -10.30 -12.14
N GLU A 121 -4.96 -9.76 -13.26
CA GLU A 121 -3.59 -10.00 -13.71
C GLU A 121 -2.72 -8.75 -13.58
N GLY A 122 -1.57 -8.90 -12.93
CA GLY A 122 -0.57 -7.84 -12.86
C GLY A 122 0.18 -7.67 -14.19
N TRP A 123 0.24 -6.44 -14.69
CA TRP A 123 0.88 -6.06 -15.94
C TRP A 123 2.32 -5.60 -15.72
N SER A 124 3.22 -5.91 -16.67
CA SER A 124 4.44 -5.11 -16.84
C SER A 124 4.08 -3.77 -17.48
N ILE A 125 4.94 -2.76 -17.34
CA ILE A 125 4.68 -1.41 -17.89
C ILE A 125 4.31 -1.44 -19.38
N ASP A 126 4.92 -2.35 -20.15
CA ASP A 126 4.67 -2.48 -21.58
C ASP A 126 3.37 -3.17 -21.96
N LYS A 127 2.80 -3.93 -21.02
CA LYS A 127 1.58 -4.72 -21.21
C LYS A 127 0.35 -4.04 -20.61
N ILE A 128 0.50 -2.84 -20.05
CA ILE A 128 -0.64 -2.09 -19.53
C ILE A 128 -1.61 -1.82 -20.71
N PRO A 129 -2.86 -2.28 -20.61
CA PRO A 129 -3.75 -2.38 -21.77
C PRO A 129 -4.42 -1.05 -22.15
N PHE A 130 -3.97 0.11 -21.68
CA PHE A 130 -4.53 1.43 -22.00
C PHE A 130 -3.42 2.47 -22.24
N GLY A 131 -3.76 3.60 -22.85
CA GLY A 131 -2.78 4.61 -23.24
C GLY A 131 -2.43 5.56 -22.10
N PHE A 132 -1.14 5.74 -21.84
CA PHE A 132 -0.56 6.71 -20.90
C PHE A 132 0.90 6.97 -21.29
N ASP A 133 1.51 8.03 -20.76
CA ASP A 133 2.95 8.26 -20.91
C ASP A 133 3.73 7.33 -19.97
N LYS A 134 4.29 6.26 -20.55
CA LYS A 134 5.09 5.26 -19.82
C LYS A 134 6.35 5.86 -19.18
N ARG A 135 6.96 6.86 -19.82
CA ARG A 135 8.18 7.49 -19.28
C ARG A 135 7.81 8.30 -18.03
N ARG A 136 6.78 9.12 -18.12
CA ARG A 136 6.29 9.90 -16.97
C ARG A 136 5.89 8.98 -15.80
N LEU A 137 5.16 7.90 -16.08
CA LEU A 137 4.81 6.90 -15.05
C LEU A 137 6.05 6.31 -14.38
N ASN A 138 7.05 5.92 -15.18
CA ASN A 138 8.27 5.34 -14.64
C ASN A 138 9.09 6.35 -13.82
N GLU A 139 9.14 7.61 -14.24
CA GLU A 139 9.80 8.69 -13.52
C GLU A 139 9.13 8.96 -12.18
N GLU A 140 7.79 9.05 -12.15
CA GLU A 140 7.01 9.23 -10.93
C GLU A 140 7.23 8.07 -9.94
N VAL A 141 7.04 6.82 -10.39
CA VAL A 141 7.23 5.62 -9.56
C VAL A 141 8.65 5.56 -9.00
N THR A 142 9.66 5.75 -9.85
CA THR A 142 11.06 5.70 -9.43
C THR A 142 11.40 6.84 -8.46
N GLY A 143 10.88 8.05 -8.73
CA GLY A 143 11.04 9.21 -7.87
C GLY A 143 10.47 8.97 -6.47
N SER A 144 9.22 8.51 -6.37
CA SER A 144 8.55 8.22 -5.10
C SER A 144 9.29 7.16 -4.28
N ILE A 145 9.80 6.10 -4.92
CA ILE A 145 10.56 5.04 -4.22
C ILE A 145 11.90 5.56 -3.71
N ILE A 146 12.59 6.39 -4.50
CA ILE A 146 13.87 6.97 -4.08
C ILE A 146 13.67 7.94 -2.91
N GLU A 147 12.61 8.75 -2.94
CA GLU A 147 12.28 9.69 -1.86
C GLU A 147 11.93 8.98 -0.56
N ALA A 148 11.10 7.93 -0.63
CA ALA A 148 10.69 7.14 0.54
C ALA A 148 11.83 6.34 1.20
N THR A 149 12.99 6.23 0.55
CA THR A 149 14.14 5.44 1.03
C THR A 149 15.37 6.28 1.42
N LYS A 150 15.22 7.62 1.46
CA LYS A 150 16.22 8.54 2.02
C LYS A 150 16.06 8.66 3.52
#